data_AF-A0A812UNL6-F1
#
_entry.id   AF-A0A812UNL6-F1
#
_cell.length_a   1.000
_cell.length_b   1.000
_cell.length_c   1.000
_cell.angle_alpha   90.00
_cell.angle_beta   90.00
_cell.angle_gamma   90.00
#
_symmetry.space_group_name_H-M   'P 1'
#
loop_
_entity.id
_entity.type
_entity.pdbx_description
1 polymer ?
#
loop_
_entity_poly.entity_id
_entity_poly.type
_entity_poly.pdbx_seq_one_letter_code
_entity_poly.pdbx_strand_id
1 'polypeptide(L)'
;MGRWLLALGAVLGAEALSPCDDEAGRVCPMSLGKEIGECLQDPSKHQLTDIDGNPRELEPGEKPLELSAGCKDFVEVNKACDSEIEQFCQGMYYHGDTMTCLTQWTSPSDLGSGCVAALPKKASGDDDEVDAEKAAWRAKKKAARKAAMDAIEKEKGGGEKKKKKSKKKKADKEL
;
A
#
# COMPACT_ATOMS: atom_id res chain seq x y z
N MET A 1 -23.88 -5.41 -37.52
CA MET A 1 -24.20 -4.70 -36.26
C MET A 1 -23.67 -5.53 -35.10
N GLY A 2 -23.10 -4.92 -34.06
CA GLY A 2 -22.68 -5.63 -32.84
C GLY A 2 -21.36 -5.15 -32.20
N ARG A 3 -21.17 -3.82 -32.04
CA ARG A 3 -20.14 -3.28 -31.13
C ARG A 3 -20.77 -3.17 -29.75
N TRP A 4 -20.58 -4.20 -28.94
CA TRP A 4 -20.88 -4.13 -27.51
C TRP A 4 -19.64 -3.69 -26.74
N LEU A 5 -19.88 -2.70 -25.89
CA LEU A 5 -18.97 -2.07 -24.96
C LEU A 5 -18.34 -3.09 -24.01
N LEU A 6 -17.03 -3.00 -23.82
CA LEU A 6 -16.42 -3.34 -22.53
C LEU A 6 -15.38 -2.27 -22.20
N ALA A 7 -15.86 -1.22 -21.54
CA ALA A 7 -15.05 -0.43 -20.62
C ALA A 7 -14.78 -1.31 -19.40
N LEU A 8 -13.59 -1.91 -19.31
CA LEU A 8 -13.10 -2.49 -18.06
C LEU A 8 -12.30 -1.41 -17.32
N GLY A 9 -12.92 -0.88 -16.28
CA GLY A 9 -12.36 0.12 -15.39
C GLY A 9 -11.10 -0.37 -14.69
N ALA A 10 -10.06 0.45 -14.77
CA ALA A 10 -8.94 0.40 -13.84
C ALA A 10 -9.41 0.97 -12.49
N VAL A 11 -9.88 0.11 -11.58
CA VAL A 11 -9.92 0.45 -10.16
C VAL A 11 -8.52 0.18 -9.60
N LEU A 12 -7.64 1.17 -9.76
CA LEU A 12 -6.43 1.28 -8.97
C LEU A 12 -6.88 1.76 -7.58
N GLY A 13 -7.04 0.82 -6.65
CA GLY A 13 -7.23 1.13 -5.23
C GLY A 13 -5.97 1.84 -4.72
N ALA A 14 -6.08 3.15 -4.54
CA ALA A 14 -5.12 3.94 -3.78
C ALA A 14 -5.40 3.70 -2.29
N GLU A 15 -4.91 2.59 -1.73
CA GLU A 15 -4.99 2.32 -0.30
C GLU A 15 -3.59 2.54 0.31
N ALA A 16 -3.20 3.81 0.43
CA ALA A 16 -1.96 4.20 1.11
C ALA A 16 -2.20 5.31 2.15
N LEU A 17 -3.46 5.47 2.57
CA LEU A 17 -3.87 6.31 3.68
C LEU A 17 -4.57 5.37 4.67
N SER A 18 -4.32 5.56 5.97
CA SER A 18 -4.98 4.72 6.97
C SER A 18 -6.50 4.84 6.82
N PRO A 19 -7.29 3.82 7.16
CA PRO A 19 -8.76 3.89 7.04
C PRO A 19 -9.39 4.94 7.98
N CYS A 20 -8.58 5.58 8.84
CA CYS A 20 -8.96 6.69 9.70
C CYS A 20 -8.33 8.03 9.30
N ASP A 21 -7.59 8.12 8.19
CA ASP A 21 -6.78 9.31 7.86
C ASP A 21 -7.67 10.53 7.58
N ASP A 22 -8.74 10.33 6.81
CA ASP A 22 -9.75 11.35 6.51
C ASP A 22 -10.46 11.84 7.77
N GLU A 23 -10.80 10.95 8.71
CA GLU A 23 -11.43 11.30 9.97
C GLU A 23 -10.43 11.98 10.92
N ALA A 24 -9.26 11.40 11.13
CA ALA A 24 -8.21 11.93 12.01
C ALA A 24 -7.74 13.32 11.55
N GLY A 25 -7.57 13.53 10.25
CA GLY A 25 -7.20 14.84 9.70
C GLY A 25 -8.26 15.92 9.89
N ARG A 26 -9.54 15.54 10.08
CA ARG A 26 -10.65 16.49 10.27
C ARG A 26 -10.91 16.84 11.73
N VAL A 27 -10.79 15.87 12.64
CA VAL A 27 -11.16 16.06 14.05
C VAL A 27 -9.99 16.01 15.01
N CYS A 28 -8.84 15.49 14.58
CA CYS A 28 -7.67 15.28 15.42
C CYS A 28 -6.38 15.81 14.76
N PRO A 29 -6.35 17.04 14.19
CA PRO A 29 -5.17 17.54 13.45
C PRO A 29 -3.93 17.75 14.34
N MET A 30 -4.12 17.87 15.65
CA MET A 30 -3.04 18.07 16.63
C MET A 30 -2.56 16.77 17.26
N SER A 31 -3.22 15.65 16.98
CA SER A 31 -2.93 14.34 17.56
C SER A 31 -2.02 13.53 16.63
N LEU A 32 -0.97 12.90 17.17
CA LEU A 32 -0.03 12.07 16.43
C LEU A 32 0.19 10.70 17.10
N GLY A 33 0.18 9.63 16.32
CA GLY A 33 0.40 8.28 16.82
C GLY A 33 -0.71 7.84 17.78
N LYS A 34 -0.37 7.38 18.99
CA LYS A 34 -1.31 6.74 19.92
C LYS A 34 -2.47 7.65 20.35
N GLU A 35 -2.23 8.95 20.46
CA GLU A 35 -3.23 9.93 20.91
C GLU A 35 -4.35 10.16 19.88
N ILE A 36 -4.12 9.80 18.60
CA ILE A 36 -5.17 9.79 17.56
C ILE A 36 -6.29 8.84 17.96
N GLY A 37 -5.97 7.67 18.52
CA GLY A 37 -6.94 6.70 18.98
C GLY A 37 -7.84 7.22 20.10
N GLU A 38 -7.27 7.98 21.03
CA GLU A 38 -7.99 8.60 22.13
C GLU A 38 -8.86 9.75 21.64
N CYS A 39 -8.36 10.53 20.68
CA CYS A 39 -9.12 11.60 20.07
C CYS A 39 -10.33 11.07 19.28
N LEU A 40 -10.13 10.04 18.42
CA LEU A 40 -11.21 9.43 17.62
C LEU A 40 -12.26 8.70 18.47
N GLN A 41 -11.88 8.18 19.65
CA GLN A 41 -12.81 7.51 20.57
C GLN A 41 -13.66 8.50 21.38
N ASP A 42 -13.17 9.71 21.62
CA ASP A 42 -13.82 10.74 22.44
C ASP A 42 -14.35 11.89 21.57
N PRO A 43 -15.67 11.93 21.28
CA PRO A 43 -16.26 13.02 20.51
C PRO A 43 -16.05 14.41 21.13
N SER A 44 -15.82 14.48 22.43
CA SER A 44 -15.52 15.73 23.16
C SER A 44 -14.10 16.25 22.91
N LYS A 45 -13.19 15.43 22.38
CA LYS A 45 -11.83 15.83 22.01
C LYS A 45 -11.70 16.21 20.53
N HIS A 46 -12.75 15.97 19.74
CA HIS A 46 -12.79 16.37 18.34
C HIS A 46 -12.70 17.89 18.21
N GLN A 47 -11.58 18.36 17.66
CA GLN A 47 -11.39 19.75 17.30
C GLN A 47 -11.90 19.94 15.88
N LEU A 48 -13.16 20.34 15.73
CA LEU A 48 -13.64 20.80 14.43
C LEU A 48 -12.97 22.14 14.14
N THR A 49 -12.08 22.15 13.16
CA THR A 49 -11.53 23.40 12.61
C THR A 49 -12.32 23.81 11.38
N ASP A 50 -12.57 25.11 11.21
CA ASP A 50 -13.10 25.63 9.95
C ASP A 50 -12.04 25.58 8.81
N ILE A 51 -12.43 26.00 7.60
CA ILE A 51 -11.53 26.10 6.44
C ILE A 51 -10.33 27.02 6.70
N ASP A 52 -10.45 27.95 7.66
CA ASP A 52 -9.43 28.92 8.03
C ASP A 52 -8.56 28.45 9.22
N GLY A 53 -8.80 27.23 9.73
CA GLY A 53 -8.04 26.62 10.83
C GLY A 53 -8.46 27.06 12.24
N ASN A 54 -9.58 27.77 12.40
CA ASN A 54 -10.07 28.23 13.69
C ASN A 54 -10.94 27.15 14.37
N PRO A 55 -10.81 26.96 15.70
CA PRO A 55 -11.69 26.05 16.45
C PRO A 55 -13.15 26.48 16.35
N ARG A 56 -14.02 25.58 15.89
CA ARG A 56 -15.47 25.76 15.82
C ARG A 56 -16.13 24.84 16.86
N GLU A 57 -16.96 25.40 17.72
CA GLU A 57 -17.80 24.60 18.61
C GLU A 57 -18.93 23.95 17.81
N LEU A 58 -19.23 22.69 18.17
CA LEU A 58 -20.33 21.93 17.59
C LEU A 58 -21.65 22.65 17.92
N GLU A 59 -22.38 23.13 16.91
CA GLU A 59 -23.64 23.81 17.18
C GLU A 59 -24.69 22.82 17.72
N PRO A 60 -25.62 23.25 18.60
CA PRO A 60 -26.63 22.37 19.18
C PRO A 60 -27.58 21.84 18.09
N GLY A 61 -27.26 20.66 17.54
CA GLY A 61 -27.99 20.04 16.42
C GLY A 61 -27.09 19.39 15.37
N GLU A 62 -25.79 19.68 15.36
CA GLU A 62 -24.83 19.02 14.49
C GLU A 62 -24.44 17.66 15.09
N LYS A 63 -24.47 16.60 14.28
CA LYS A 63 -24.13 15.25 14.77
C LYS A 63 -22.62 15.14 14.96
N PRO A 64 -22.15 14.52 16.06
CA PRO A 64 -20.75 14.15 16.20
C PRO A 64 -20.29 13.32 15.00
N LEU A 65 -19.03 13.51 14.58
CA LEU A 65 -18.46 12.74 13.46
C LEU A 65 -18.62 11.24 13.73
N GLU A 66 -19.43 10.57 12.90
CA GLU A 66 -19.54 9.12 12.92
C GLU A 66 -18.37 8.53 12.14
N LEU A 67 -17.43 7.89 12.85
CA LEU A 67 -16.34 7.16 12.22
C LEU A 67 -16.90 6.10 11.26
N SER A 68 -16.24 5.96 10.10
CA SER A 68 -16.53 4.87 9.18
C SER A 68 -16.33 3.50 9.85
N ALA A 69 -17.02 2.47 9.35
CA ALA A 69 -16.86 1.11 9.89
C ALA A 69 -15.39 0.65 9.82
N GLY A 70 -14.70 0.95 8.71
CA GLY A 70 -13.28 0.64 8.56
C GLY A 70 -12.38 1.36 9.57
N CYS A 71 -12.67 2.63 9.89
CA CYS A 71 -11.92 3.34 10.92
C CYS A 71 -12.19 2.75 12.32
N LYS A 72 -13.44 2.40 12.64
CA LYS A 72 -13.77 1.75 13.92
C LYS A 72 -13.04 0.42 14.10
N ASP A 73 -13.09 -0.44 13.09
CA ASP A 73 -12.39 -1.74 13.10
C ASP A 73 -10.88 -1.53 13.25
N PHE A 74 -10.32 -0.53 12.56
CA PHE A 74 -8.90 -0.23 12.65
C PHE A 74 -8.49 0.32 14.03
N VAL A 75 -9.33 1.15 14.66
CA VAL A 75 -9.13 1.61 16.04
C VAL A 75 -9.13 0.43 17.02
N GLU A 76 -10.04 -0.54 16.83
CA GLU A 76 -10.09 -1.76 17.64
C GLU A 76 -8.85 -2.63 17.44
N VAL A 77 -8.36 -2.80 16.21
CA VAL A 77 -7.10 -3.51 15.92
C VAL A 77 -5.92 -2.82 16.58
N ASN A 78 -5.78 -1.49 16.45
CA ASN A 78 -4.68 -0.75 17.09
C ASN A 78 -4.71 -0.89 18.61
N LYS A 79 -5.90 -0.93 19.21
CA LYS A 79 -6.08 -1.14 20.65
C LYS A 79 -5.75 -2.58 21.08
N ALA A 80 -6.16 -3.58 20.31
CA ALA A 80 -5.91 -4.98 20.59
C ALA A 80 -4.45 -5.40 20.37
N CYS A 81 -3.75 -4.70 19.47
CA CYS A 81 -2.36 -4.91 19.10
C CYS A 81 -1.42 -3.85 19.70
N ASP A 82 -1.82 -3.16 20.76
CA ASP A 82 -1.10 -1.98 21.29
C ASP A 82 0.37 -2.30 21.61
N SER A 83 0.62 -3.44 22.26
CA SER A 83 1.96 -3.88 22.65
C SER A 83 2.79 -4.36 21.45
N GLU A 84 2.16 -5.02 20.48
CA GLU A 84 2.78 -5.53 19.27
C GLU A 84 3.17 -4.39 18.33
N ILE A 85 2.34 -3.35 18.22
CA ILE A 85 2.64 -2.16 17.41
C ILE A 85 3.85 -1.43 17.98
N GLU A 86 3.93 -1.31 19.31
CA GLU A 86 5.07 -0.66 19.97
C GLU A 86 6.37 -1.43 19.77
N GLN A 87 6.33 -2.76 19.91
CA GLN A 87 7.53 -3.61 19.85
C GLN A 87 7.99 -3.95 18.44
N PHE A 88 7.06 -4.29 17.54
CA PHE A 88 7.39 -4.82 16.22
C PHE A 88 7.15 -3.81 15.09
N CYS A 89 6.18 -2.91 15.26
CA CYS A 89 5.84 -1.90 14.25
C CYS A 89 6.38 -0.52 14.58
N GLN A 90 7.36 -0.40 15.50
CA GLN A 90 8.06 0.85 15.83
C GLN A 90 7.12 1.97 16.30
N GLY A 91 5.99 1.63 16.93
CA GLY A 91 5.00 2.62 17.36
C GLY A 91 4.29 3.32 16.21
N MET A 92 4.22 2.70 15.03
CA MET A 92 3.45 3.18 13.87
C MET A 92 1.95 3.01 14.13
N TYR A 93 1.40 3.70 15.14
CA TYR A 93 -0.02 3.72 15.43
C TYR A 93 -0.77 4.53 14.39
N TYR A 94 -1.93 4.02 13.95
CA TYR A 94 -2.82 4.69 13.01
C TYR A 94 -2.18 5.08 11.66
N HIS A 95 -1.04 4.47 11.30
CA HIS A 95 -0.39 4.69 10.02
C HIS A 95 -0.98 3.77 8.94
N GLY A 96 -0.84 4.14 7.66
CA GLY A 96 -1.26 3.27 6.55
C GLY A 96 -0.53 1.91 6.56
N ASP A 97 0.68 1.87 7.13
CA ASP A 97 1.51 0.67 7.18
C ASP A 97 1.25 -0.21 8.41
N THR A 98 0.47 0.22 9.40
CA THR A 98 0.24 -0.56 10.63
C THR A 98 -0.36 -1.93 10.31
N MET A 99 -1.35 -1.97 9.40
CA MET A 99 -1.95 -3.23 8.96
C MET A 99 -0.97 -4.10 8.19
N THR A 100 -0.13 -3.50 7.34
CA THR A 100 0.91 -4.21 6.60
C THR A 100 1.95 -4.79 7.54
N CYS A 101 2.37 -4.03 8.55
CA CYS A 101 3.29 -4.49 9.57
C CYS A 101 2.71 -5.71 10.30
N LEU A 102 1.52 -5.54 10.89
CA LEU A 102 0.87 -6.59 11.70
C LEU A 102 0.59 -7.87 10.90
N THR A 103 0.24 -7.77 9.61
CA THR A 103 -0.18 -8.94 8.82
C THR A 103 0.88 -9.53 7.90
N GLN A 104 1.92 -8.77 7.54
CA GLN A 104 2.95 -9.18 6.56
C GLN A 104 4.37 -9.14 7.12
N TRP A 105 4.69 -8.24 8.05
CA TRP A 105 6.06 -8.07 8.55
C TRP A 105 6.28 -8.76 9.90
N THR A 106 5.25 -8.89 10.72
CA THR A 106 5.26 -9.72 11.93
C THR A 106 4.75 -11.12 11.70
N SER A 107 5.41 -12.09 12.33
CA SER A 107 4.92 -13.46 12.34
C SER A 107 3.70 -13.58 13.26
N PRO A 108 2.70 -14.42 12.93
CA PRO A 108 1.56 -14.66 13.82
C PRO A 108 1.95 -15.20 15.20
N SER A 109 3.12 -15.84 15.31
CA SER A 109 3.69 -16.35 16.57
C SER A 109 4.22 -15.24 17.49
N ASP A 110 4.58 -14.10 16.91
CA ASP A 110 5.09 -12.93 17.65
C ASP A 110 3.94 -12.01 18.12
N LEU A 111 2.72 -12.25 17.63
CA LEU A 111 1.53 -11.51 17.99
C LEU A 111 0.79 -12.21 19.14
N GLY A 112 0.33 -11.43 20.12
CA GLY A 112 -0.56 -11.94 21.16
C GLY A 112 -1.88 -12.46 20.58
N SER A 113 -2.50 -13.42 21.28
CA SER A 113 -3.78 -14.01 20.84
C SER A 113 -4.90 -12.98 20.69
N GLY A 114 -4.84 -11.88 21.45
CA GLY A 114 -5.76 -10.75 21.32
C GLY A 114 -5.60 -10.01 19.99
N CYS A 115 -4.37 -9.67 19.62
CA CYS A 115 -4.05 -9.03 18.36
C CYS A 115 -4.41 -9.93 17.16
N VAL A 116 -4.06 -11.22 17.20
CA VAL A 116 -4.39 -12.19 16.14
C VAL A 116 -5.91 -12.33 15.95
N ALA A 117 -6.69 -12.27 17.03
CA ALA A 117 -8.14 -12.37 16.97
C ALA A 117 -8.82 -11.11 16.41
N ALA A 118 -8.22 -9.94 16.66
CA ALA A 118 -8.71 -8.65 16.20
C ALA A 118 -8.34 -8.36 14.75
N LEU A 119 -7.20 -8.88 14.28
CA LEU A 119 -6.83 -8.77 12.88
C LEU A 119 -7.93 -9.39 12.00
N PRO A 120 -8.30 -8.73 10.88
CA PRO A 120 -9.26 -9.29 9.95
C PRO A 120 -8.72 -10.65 9.55
N LYS A 121 -9.40 -11.71 10.01
CA LYS A 121 -9.03 -13.09 9.71
C LYS A 121 -8.87 -13.11 8.21
N LYS A 122 -7.64 -13.28 7.72
CA LYS A 122 -7.41 -13.64 6.32
C LYS A 122 -8.42 -14.74 6.07
N ALA A 123 -9.42 -14.47 5.23
CA ALA A 123 -10.37 -15.48 4.82
C ALA A 123 -9.51 -16.65 4.38
N SER A 124 -9.43 -17.65 5.24
CA SER A 124 -8.60 -18.83 5.06
C SER A 124 -9.42 -19.72 4.16
N GLY A 125 -9.58 -19.24 2.93
CA GLY A 125 -10.54 -19.69 1.93
C GLY A 125 -10.21 -19.16 0.53
N ASP A 126 -8.96 -18.77 0.29
CA ASP A 126 -8.40 -18.56 -1.05
C ASP A 126 -6.97 -19.14 -1.11
N ASP A 127 -6.74 -20.22 -0.35
CA ASP A 127 -5.69 -21.18 -0.70
C ASP A 127 -6.21 -21.98 -1.91
N ASP A 128 -5.36 -22.07 -2.94
CA ASP A 128 -5.40 -23.04 -4.04
C ASP A 128 -6.15 -22.78 -5.36
N GLU A 129 -6.36 -21.53 -5.80
CA GLU A 129 -6.43 -21.31 -7.25
C GLU A 129 -5.63 -20.08 -7.68
N VAL A 130 -4.31 -20.25 -7.72
CA VAL A 130 -3.46 -19.39 -8.55
C VAL A 130 -3.80 -19.71 -10.00
N ASP A 131 -4.89 -19.10 -10.48
CA ASP A 131 -5.40 -19.04 -11.84
C ASP A 131 -4.32 -19.37 -12.86
N ALA A 132 -4.44 -20.50 -13.55
CA ALA A 132 -3.49 -20.93 -14.58
C ALA A 132 -3.21 -19.80 -15.61
N GLU A 133 -4.17 -18.91 -15.79
CA GLU A 133 -4.05 -17.70 -16.61
C GLU A 133 -3.03 -16.68 -16.05
N LYS A 134 -2.99 -16.48 -14.73
CA LYS A 134 -2.03 -15.60 -14.04
C LYS A 134 -0.61 -16.19 -14.07
N ALA A 135 -0.50 -17.51 -13.98
CA ALA A 135 0.78 -18.22 -14.16
C ALA A 135 1.29 -18.10 -15.61
N ALA A 136 0.42 -18.28 -16.61
CA ALA A 136 0.73 -18.09 -18.02
C ALA A 136 1.13 -16.63 -18.33
N TRP A 137 0.45 -15.65 -17.72
CA TRP A 137 0.78 -14.23 -17.87
C TRP A 137 2.15 -13.89 -17.25
N ARG A 138 2.46 -14.43 -16.07
CA ARG A 138 3.78 -14.31 -15.44
C ARG A 138 4.87 -14.94 -16.30
N ALA A 139 4.63 -16.12 -16.86
CA ALA A 139 5.56 -16.80 -17.77
C ALA A 139 5.83 -15.95 -19.03
N LYS A 140 4.77 -15.38 -19.64
CA LYS A 140 4.89 -14.50 -20.82
C LYS A 140 5.69 -13.24 -20.51
N LYS A 141 5.44 -12.59 -19.37
CA LYS A 141 6.24 -11.41 -18.95
C LYS A 141 7.69 -11.77 -18.65
N LYS A 142 7.94 -12.91 -18.01
CA LYS A 142 9.31 -13.38 -17.74
C LYS A 142 10.07 -13.67 -19.04
N ALA A 143 9.42 -14.31 -20.01
CA ALA A 143 10.00 -14.55 -21.33
C ALA A 143 10.29 -13.25 -22.10
N ALA A 144 9.36 -12.29 -22.10
CA ALA A 144 9.55 -11.00 -22.75
C ALA A 144 10.70 -10.19 -22.11
N ARG A 145 10.79 -10.18 -20.77
CA ARG A 145 11.91 -9.54 -20.06
C ARG A 145 13.25 -10.18 -20.41
N LYS A 146 13.30 -11.52 -20.49
CA LYS A 146 14.52 -12.25 -20.86
C LYS A 146 14.93 -11.95 -22.32
N ALA A 147 13.99 -11.99 -23.25
CA ALA A 147 14.25 -11.66 -24.65
C ALA A 147 14.76 -10.22 -24.84
N ALA A 148 14.22 -9.26 -24.09
CA ALA A 148 14.72 -7.88 -24.11
C ALA A 148 16.16 -7.77 -23.56
N MET A 149 16.47 -8.49 -22.48
CA MET A 149 17.83 -8.56 -21.91
C MET A 149 18.82 -9.19 -22.90
N ASP A 150 18.47 -10.31 -23.52
CA ASP A 150 19.29 -10.99 -24.54
C ASP A 150 19.53 -10.09 -25.77
N ALA A 151 18.53 -9.32 -26.21
CA ALA A 151 18.66 -8.37 -27.32
C ALA A 151 19.64 -7.23 -26.96
N ILE A 152 19.56 -6.69 -25.75
CA ILE A 152 20.47 -5.65 -25.26
C ILE A 152 21.91 -6.18 -25.16
N GLU A 153 22.10 -7.41 -24.66
CA GLU A 153 23.42 -8.05 -24.57
C GLU A 153 24.04 -8.28 -25.95
N LYS A 154 23.24 -8.72 -26.92
CA LYS A 154 23.68 -8.95 -28.30
C LYS A 154 24.09 -7.67 -29.02
N GLU A 155 23.36 -6.57 -28.81
CA GLU A 155 23.71 -5.25 -29.33
C GLU A 155 25.00 -4.71 -28.68
N LYS A 156 25.17 -4.90 -27.36
CA LYS A 156 26.41 -4.54 -26.65
C LYS A 156 27.62 -5.33 -27.15
N GLY A 157 27.48 -6.64 -27.39
CA GLY A 157 28.55 -7.49 -27.92
C GLY A 157 28.84 -7.28 -29.42
N GLY A 158 27.85 -6.86 -30.21
CA GLY A 158 27.98 -6.61 -31.65
C GLY A 158 28.71 -5.30 -31.98
N GLY A 159 28.54 -4.26 -31.15
CA GLY A 159 29.17 -2.95 -31.32
C GLY A 159 30.70 -3.00 -31.28
N GLU A 160 31.27 -3.86 -30.43
CA GLU A 160 32.72 -3.99 -30.26
C GLU A 160 33.41 -4.69 -31.44
N LYS A 161 32.76 -5.74 -31.99
CA LYS A 161 33.27 -6.47 -33.17
C LYS A 161 33.21 -5.64 -34.45
N LYS A 162 32.18 -4.82 -34.64
CA LYS A 162 32.09 -3.88 -35.79
C LYS A 162 33.14 -2.77 -35.72
N LYS A 163 33.40 -2.20 -34.53
CA LYS A 163 34.47 -1.18 -34.35
C LYS A 163 35.87 -1.74 -34.64
N LYS A 164 36.20 -2.97 -34.22
CA LYS A 164 37.50 -3.61 -34.52
C LYS A 164 37.71 -3.86 -36.02
N LYS A 165 36.69 -4.34 -36.75
CA LYS A 165 36.80 -4.55 -38.22
C LYS A 165 36.96 -3.25 -39.01
N SER A 166 36.29 -2.17 -38.59
CA SER A 166 36.42 -0.85 -39.24
C SER A 166 37.82 -0.24 -39.06
N LYS A 167 38.43 -0.34 -37.87
CA LYS A 167 39.81 0.14 -37.64
C LYS A 167 40.85 -0.61 -38.47
N LYS A 168 40.73 -1.94 -38.61
CA LYS A 168 41.67 -2.74 -39.42
C LYS A 168 41.59 -2.40 -40.92
N LYS A 169 40.40 -2.12 -41.46
CA LYS A 169 40.24 -1.69 -42.87
C LYS A 169 40.75 -0.27 -43.15
N LYS A 170 40.78 0.63 -42.16
CA LYS A 170 41.38 1.96 -42.33
C LYS A 170 42.90 1.89 -42.35
N ALA A 171 43.50 1.10 -41.47
CA ALA A 171 44.96 0.92 -41.43
C ALA A 171 45.55 0.27 -42.70
N ASP A 172 44.77 -0.59 -43.36
CA ASP A 172 45.16 -1.27 -44.62
C ASP A 172 45.04 -0.38 -45.87
N LYS A 173 44.42 0.81 -45.74
CA LYS A 173 44.20 1.76 -46.85
C LYS A 173 45.16 2.96 -46.83
N GLU A 174 46.03 3.05 -45.82
CA GLU A 174 47.04 4.12 -45.65
C GLU A 174 48.49 3.61 -45.86
N LEU A 175 48.65 2.43 -46.49
CA LEU A 175 49.91 1.82 -46.91
C LEU A 175 49.89 1.62 -48.44
#